data_AF-A0A193LCV4-F1
#
_entry.id   AF-A0A193LCV4-F1
#
_cell.length_a   1.000
_cell.length_b   1.000
_cell.length_c   1.000
_cell.angle_alpha   90.00
_cell.angle_beta   90.00
_cell.angle_gamma   90.00
#
_symmetry.space_group_name_H-M   'P 1'
#
loop_
_entity.id
_entity.type
_entity.pdbx_description
1 polymer ?
#
loop_
_entity_poly.entity_id
_entity_poly.type
_entity_poly.pdbx_seq_one_letter_code
_entity_poly.pdbx_strand_id
1 'polypeptide(L)'
;MALRFRFSIVILALTLSGCGLLQTPVEPPVVEPLPAPPAPAPQPEPEAPVAEPPPAPRPAPAPAPEPEPALFKIAVVLSSRAPAYTGVADALADLIDDVEVYDLTDRSLSPRDAFAAMHDSAAGAVVAIGLRAAVYARDYAAIPVVFSQVFNDTDHGLLGERVRGVSAIPPLSAQLAAWLEIAPDMQAVGAIIGSGHERLIAEAIAAATEHGLDFKYQTAASDRETLYLFTRMAPAIDGFWLFPDNRILSVAVLRELFEHATRRGVQIAVFNDALLELGASLSSTTLEEDIAATLVSILEAIQRNGVDDVQAFTPLHGIRIQVSTKLQNRLQSTAGASAGASP
;
A
#
# COMPACT_ATOMS: atom_id res chain seq x y z
N MET A 1 -50.00 26.64 18.79
CA MET A 1 -51.27 25.93 18.49
C MET A 1 -50.90 24.49 18.15
N ALA A 2 -51.30 23.54 19.01
CA ALA A 2 -51.15 22.06 18.96
C ALA A 2 -49.73 21.50 18.70
N LEU A 3 -48.97 20.88 19.61
CA LEU A 3 -49.20 19.99 20.77
C LEU A 3 -49.89 18.65 20.44
N ARG A 4 -49.14 17.53 20.57
CA ARG A 4 -49.40 16.31 21.40
C ARG A 4 -48.83 15.01 20.78
N PHE A 5 -47.84 14.38 21.43
CA PHE A 5 -47.91 13.16 22.29
C PHE A 5 -47.92 11.84 21.48
N ARG A 6 -47.17 10.77 21.81
CA ARG A 6 -47.10 9.94 23.04
C ARG A 6 -45.77 9.12 22.98
N PHE A 7 -44.91 8.94 23.99
CA PHE A 7 -45.00 8.29 25.32
C PHE A 7 -45.57 6.86 25.34
N SER A 8 -44.73 5.86 25.66
CA SER A 8 -44.90 4.89 26.79
C SER A 8 -44.19 3.54 26.54
N ILE A 9 -43.23 3.16 27.41
CA ILE A 9 -43.31 2.14 28.50
C ILE A 9 -42.91 0.73 28.00
N VAL A 10 -41.68 0.24 28.27
CA VAL A 10 -41.21 -0.55 29.44
C VAL A 10 -42.10 -1.77 29.74
N ILE A 11 -41.54 -2.99 29.75
CA ILE A 11 -41.75 -4.01 30.80
C ILE A 11 -40.75 -5.17 30.65
N LEU A 12 -40.18 -5.49 31.81
CA LEU A 12 -39.34 -6.58 32.29
C LEU A 12 -40.10 -7.92 32.35
N ALA A 13 -39.44 -9.06 32.11
CA ALA A 13 -39.85 -10.35 32.73
C ALA A 13 -38.71 -11.38 32.74
N LEU A 14 -38.10 -11.55 33.93
CA LEU A 14 -37.43 -12.78 34.39
C LEU A 14 -38.50 -13.79 34.84
N THR A 15 -38.35 -15.07 34.48
CA THR A 15 -38.87 -16.19 35.29
C THR A 15 -37.97 -17.43 35.22
N LEU A 16 -37.85 -18.06 36.39
CA LEU A 16 -37.11 -19.26 36.75
C LEU A 16 -37.95 -20.55 36.59
N SER A 17 -37.24 -21.69 36.61
CA SER A 17 -37.57 -22.99 37.25
C SER A 17 -38.10 -24.19 36.45
N GLY A 18 -37.47 -25.35 36.72
CA GLY A 18 -38.05 -26.70 36.70
C GLY A 18 -37.20 -27.75 35.96
N CYS A 19 -36.18 -28.40 36.55
CA CYS A 19 -36.18 -29.68 37.30
C CYS A 19 -36.71 -30.93 36.56
N GLY A 20 -35.84 -31.94 36.40
CA GLY A 20 -36.18 -33.32 36.03
C GLY A 20 -35.00 -34.28 36.25
N LEU A 21 -35.07 -35.05 37.33
CA LEU A 21 -34.10 -36.01 37.88
C LEU A 21 -33.98 -37.31 37.08
N LEU A 22 -32.78 -37.94 37.09
CA LEU A 22 -32.63 -39.40 37.19
C LEU A 22 -31.33 -39.75 37.95
N GLN A 23 -31.49 -40.30 39.16
CA GLN A 23 -30.46 -40.96 39.99
C GLN A 23 -30.30 -42.44 39.57
N THR A 24 -29.13 -43.05 39.74
CA THR A 24 -28.73 -43.99 40.83
C THR A 24 -27.43 -44.70 40.39
N PRO A 25 -26.70 -45.49 41.22
CA PRO A 25 -26.69 -45.63 42.69
C PRO A 25 -25.27 -45.50 43.34
N VAL A 26 -25.28 -45.50 44.68
CA VAL A 26 -24.23 -45.32 45.69
C VAL A 26 -23.55 -46.65 46.08
N GLU A 27 -22.25 -46.63 46.46
CA GLU A 27 -21.68 -47.48 47.55
C GLU A 27 -20.22 -47.07 47.96
N PRO A 28 -19.66 -47.51 49.11
CA PRO A 28 -19.59 -46.82 50.41
C PRO A 28 -18.17 -46.34 50.83
N PRO A 29 -18.00 -45.61 51.96
CA PRO A 29 -16.70 -45.03 52.36
C PRO A 29 -15.82 -46.05 53.09
N VAL A 30 -14.53 -46.09 52.73
CA VAL A 30 -13.51 -46.94 53.38
C VAL A 30 -12.71 -46.12 54.37
N VAL A 31 -12.65 -46.64 55.60
CA VAL A 31 -12.01 -46.10 56.80
C VAL A 31 -10.49 -46.32 56.76
N GLU A 32 -9.73 -45.30 57.17
CA GLU A 32 -8.27 -45.29 57.30
C GLU A 32 -7.74 -46.32 58.32
N PRO A 33 -6.60 -46.99 58.04
CA PRO A 33 -5.79 -47.64 59.06
C PRO A 33 -4.73 -46.69 59.63
N LEU A 34 -4.58 -46.73 60.96
CA LEU A 34 -3.51 -46.09 61.74
C LEU A 34 -2.09 -46.46 61.27
N PRO A 35 -1.10 -45.56 61.41
CA PRO A 35 0.27 -45.80 60.98
C PRO A 35 1.00 -46.80 61.89
N ALA A 36 1.67 -47.76 61.26
CA ALA A 36 2.61 -48.67 61.93
C ALA A 36 3.93 -47.96 62.26
N PRO A 37 4.63 -48.33 63.36
CA PRO A 37 5.90 -47.73 63.76
C PRO A 37 7.03 -48.00 62.74
N PRO A 38 8.00 -47.08 62.62
CA PRO A 38 9.04 -47.17 61.59
C PRO A 38 9.97 -48.36 61.84
N ALA A 39 10.22 -49.13 60.79
CA ALA A 39 11.27 -50.15 60.77
C ALA A 39 12.67 -49.49 60.75
N PRO A 40 13.72 -50.15 61.28
CA PRO A 40 15.05 -49.58 61.41
C PRO A 40 15.68 -49.31 60.04
N ALA A 41 16.35 -48.17 59.90
CA ALA A 41 17.05 -47.77 58.69
C ALA A 41 18.10 -48.81 58.28
N PRO A 42 18.11 -49.29 57.01
CA PRO A 42 19.25 -50.03 56.49
C PRO A 42 20.46 -49.10 56.36
N GLN A 43 21.61 -49.58 56.80
CA GLN A 43 22.90 -48.87 56.69
C GLN A 43 23.25 -48.64 55.22
N PRO A 44 23.84 -47.47 54.86
CA PRO A 44 24.20 -47.16 53.48
C PRO A 44 25.34 -48.08 53.01
N GLU A 45 25.07 -48.79 51.91
CA GLU A 45 26.06 -49.52 51.14
C GLU A 45 26.94 -48.48 50.38
N PRO A 46 28.27 -48.66 50.28
CA PRO A 46 29.13 -47.66 49.63
C PRO A 46 28.86 -47.60 48.13
N GLU A 47 28.25 -46.51 47.66
CA GLU A 47 28.12 -46.22 46.23
C GLU A 47 29.52 -46.01 45.62
N ALA A 48 29.84 -46.84 44.63
CA ALA A 48 31.03 -46.67 43.81
C ALA A 48 30.93 -45.33 43.02
N PRO A 49 32.05 -44.62 42.80
CA PRO A 49 32.03 -43.35 42.09
C PRO A 49 31.54 -43.55 40.65
N VAL A 50 30.38 -42.97 40.34
CA VAL A 50 29.87 -42.86 38.97
C VAL A 50 30.76 -41.88 38.24
N ALA A 51 31.49 -42.36 37.23
CA ALA A 51 32.28 -41.50 36.35
C ALA A 51 31.35 -40.54 35.60
N GLU A 52 31.63 -39.24 35.64
CA GLU A 52 30.92 -38.24 34.85
C GLU A 52 31.02 -38.59 33.35
N PRO A 53 29.90 -38.59 32.61
CA PRO A 53 29.94 -38.76 31.17
C PRO A 53 30.70 -37.58 30.54
N PRO A 54 31.52 -37.83 29.50
CA PRO A 54 32.31 -36.79 28.87
C PRO A 54 31.41 -35.66 28.33
N PRO A 55 31.87 -34.40 28.38
CA PRO A 55 31.07 -33.25 27.94
C PRO A 55 30.67 -33.42 26.48
N ALA A 56 29.38 -33.22 26.21
CA ALA A 56 28.84 -33.32 24.86
C ALA A 56 29.61 -32.39 23.90
N PRO A 57 29.94 -32.86 22.68
CA PRO A 57 30.61 -32.02 21.70
C PRO A 57 29.77 -30.77 21.43
N ARG A 58 30.41 -29.60 21.48
CA ARG A 58 29.75 -28.32 21.18
C ARG A 58 29.08 -28.42 19.80
N PRO A 59 27.83 -27.94 19.64
CA PRO A 59 27.19 -27.86 18.33
C PRO A 59 28.13 -27.15 17.37
N ALA A 60 28.34 -27.74 16.19
CA ALA A 60 29.10 -27.09 15.14
C ALA A 60 28.48 -25.70 14.87
N PRO A 61 29.29 -24.66 14.59
CA PRO A 61 28.77 -23.37 14.16
C PRO A 61 27.79 -23.58 13.02
N ALA A 62 26.62 -22.95 13.09
CA ALA A 62 25.68 -22.98 11.98
C ALA A 62 26.41 -22.54 10.70
N PRO A 63 26.21 -23.22 9.56
CA PRO A 63 26.82 -22.82 8.30
C PRO A 63 26.47 -21.35 8.03
N ALA A 64 27.47 -20.57 7.61
CA ALA A 64 27.26 -19.20 7.20
C ALA A 64 26.17 -19.15 6.13
N PRO A 65 25.27 -18.14 6.13
CA PRO A 65 24.26 -18.01 5.09
C PRO A 65 24.96 -18.01 3.73
N GLU A 66 24.47 -18.86 2.82
CA GLU A 66 24.94 -18.84 1.43
C GLU A 66 24.73 -17.43 0.86
N PRO A 67 25.71 -16.87 0.12
CA PRO A 67 25.54 -15.57 -0.50
C PRO A 67 24.33 -15.63 -1.43
N GLU A 68 23.42 -14.66 -1.30
CA GLU A 68 22.26 -14.58 -2.18
C GLU A 68 22.72 -14.52 -3.63
N PRO A 69 22.11 -15.30 -4.54
CA PRO A 69 22.53 -15.31 -5.93
C PRO A 69 22.37 -13.91 -6.51
N ALA A 70 23.45 -13.40 -7.11
CA ALA A 70 23.42 -12.11 -7.80
C ALA A 70 22.29 -12.11 -8.84
N LEU A 71 21.61 -10.97 -8.95
CA LEU A 71 20.58 -10.80 -9.97
C LEU A 71 21.16 -10.97 -11.37
N PHE A 72 20.37 -11.54 -12.27
CA PHE A 72 20.70 -11.53 -13.70
C PHE A 72 20.75 -10.10 -14.23
N LYS A 73 21.42 -9.93 -15.36
CA LYS A 73 21.48 -8.64 -16.06
C LYS A 73 20.10 -8.08 -16.37
N ILE A 74 19.87 -6.83 -15.99
CA ILE A 74 18.59 -6.13 -16.20
C ILE A 74 18.70 -5.13 -17.35
N ALA A 75 17.73 -5.14 -18.24
CA ALA A 75 17.58 -4.08 -19.23
C ALA A 75 16.51 -3.08 -18.76
N VAL A 76 16.90 -1.82 -18.61
CA VAL A 76 15.99 -0.72 -18.25
C VAL A 76 15.65 0.06 -19.50
N VAL A 77 14.36 0.22 -19.79
CA VAL A 77 13.89 0.99 -20.95
C VAL A 77 13.12 2.22 -20.47
N LEU A 78 13.59 3.40 -20.86
CA LEU A 78 13.00 4.68 -20.48
C LEU A 78 12.12 5.23 -21.61
N SER A 79 10.92 5.68 -21.25
CA SER A 79 10.04 6.40 -22.18
C SER A 79 10.59 7.78 -22.58
N SER A 80 11.29 8.43 -21.65
CA SER A 80 11.94 9.74 -21.78
C SER A 80 12.91 10.00 -20.61
N ARG A 81 13.65 11.10 -20.68
CA ARG A 81 14.53 11.60 -19.60
C ARG A 81 13.83 12.50 -18.59
N ALA A 82 12.53 12.28 -18.34
CA ALA A 82 11.84 13.02 -17.29
C ALA A 82 12.47 12.66 -15.93
N PRO A 83 12.65 13.60 -14.99
CA PRO A 83 13.27 13.32 -13.68
C PRO A 83 12.62 12.17 -12.91
N ALA A 84 11.28 12.05 -12.98
CA ALA A 84 10.54 10.96 -12.35
C ALA A 84 10.86 9.57 -12.94
N TYR A 85 11.43 9.50 -14.15
CA TYR A 85 11.83 8.24 -14.79
C TYR A 85 13.31 7.95 -14.59
N THR A 86 14.16 8.97 -14.77
CA THR A 86 15.61 8.80 -14.56
C THR A 86 15.91 8.54 -13.08
N GLY A 87 15.21 9.19 -12.14
CA GLY A 87 15.40 8.93 -10.71
C GLY A 87 15.11 7.48 -10.30
N VAL A 88 14.11 6.84 -10.91
CA VAL A 88 13.84 5.41 -10.68
C VAL A 88 14.95 4.54 -11.30
N ALA A 89 15.44 4.90 -12.48
CA ALA A 89 16.53 4.17 -13.14
C ALA A 89 17.84 4.26 -12.34
N ASP A 90 18.16 5.45 -11.83
CA ASP A 90 19.33 5.71 -11.00
C ASP A 90 19.22 4.92 -9.68
N ALA A 91 18.06 4.99 -9.00
CA ALA A 91 17.81 4.23 -7.76
C ALA A 91 17.88 2.71 -7.98
N LEU A 92 17.52 2.21 -9.17
CA LEU A 92 17.65 0.80 -9.51
C LEU A 92 19.12 0.40 -9.78
N ALA A 93 19.88 1.26 -10.45
CA ALA A 93 21.31 1.05 -10.71
C ALA A 93 22.15 1.07 -9.43
N ASP A 94 21.68 1.76 -8.38
CA ASP A 94 22.30 1.72 -7.05
C ASP A 94 22.09 0.38 -6.32
N LEU A 95 21.09 -0.41 -6.72
CA LEU A 95 20.73 -1.69 -6.10
C LEU A 95 21.18 -2.91 -6.92
N ILE A 96 21.47 -2.73 -8.21
CA ILE A 96 21.78 -3.82 -9.15
C ILE A 96 23.05 -3.45 -9.93
N ASP A 97 24.08 -4.29 -9.82
CA ASP A 97 25.39 -4.05 -10.46
C ASP A 97 25.35 -4.14 -12.00
N ASP A 98 24.51 -5.02 -12.56
CA ASP A 98 24.46 -5.29 -14.01
C ASP A 98 23.15 -4.78 -14.64
N VAL A 99 23.12 -3.46 -14.87
CA VAL A 99 21.99 -2.76 -15.50
C VAL A 99 22.43 -2.09 -16.80
N GLU A 100 21.65 -2.30 -17.86
CA GLU A 100 21.82 -1.61 -19.14
C GLU A 100 20.60 -0.72 -19.44
N VAL A 101 20.82 0.59 -19.63
CA VAL A 101 19.75 1.56 -19.81
C VAL A 101 19.59 1.98 -21.27
N TYR A 102 18.37 1.87 -21.78
CA TYR A 102 17.97 2.26 -23.13
C TYR A 102 16.94 3.41 -23.08
N ASP A 103 17.17 4.47 -23.83
CA ASP A 103 16.28 5.64 -23.88
C ASP A 103 15.55 5.73 -25.22
N LEU A 104 14.22 5.62 -25.20
CA LEU A 104 13.39 5.67 -26.42
C LEU A 104 13.23 7.06 -27.03
N THR A 105 13.85 8.09 -26.44
CA THR A 105 13.98 9.41 -27.06
C THR A 105 15.24 9.54 -27.90
N ASP A 106 16.21 8.64 -27.72
CA ASP A 106 17.38 8.56 -28.59
C ASP A 106 16.93 8.14 -29.99
N ARG A 107 17.19 8.99 -30.98
CA ARG A 107 16.80 8.77 -32.37
C ARG A 107 17.83 7.97 -33.16
N SER A 108 18.99 7.67 -32.56
CA SER A 108 20.04 6.88 -33.20
C SER A 108 19.70 5.39 -33.29
N LEU A 109 18.80 4.91 -32.43
CA LEU A 109 18.29 3.54 -32.41
C LEU A 109 16.77 3.56 -32.56
N SER A 110 16.20 2.72 -33.42
CA SER A 110 14.76 2.53 -33.39
C SER A 110 14.36 1.74 -32.13
N PRO A 111 13.15 1.89 -31.58
CA PRO A 111 12.70 1.09 -30.45
C PRO A 111 12.85 -0.42 -30.71
N ARG A 112 12.55 -0.87 -31.92
CA ARG A 112 12.75 -2.28 -32.32
C ARG A 112 14.22 -2.70 -32.19
N ASP A 113 15.14 -1.86 -32.65
CA ASP A 113 16.58 -2.17 -32.60
C ASP A 113 17.10 -2.16 -31.16
N ALA A 114 16.58 -1.28 -30.30
CA ALA A 114 16.89 -1.30 -28.87
C ALA A 114 16.45 -2.62 -28.21
N PHE A 115 15.25 -3.10 -28.51
CA PHE A 115 14.76 -4.40 -28.00
C PHE A 115 15.49 -5.60 -28.62
N ALA A 116 15.95 -5.50 -29.87
CA ALA A 116 16.81 -6.52 -30.48
C ALA A 116 18.19 -6.58 -29.81
N ALA A 117 18.84 -5.43 -29.60
CA ALA A 117 20.12 -5.35 -28.89
C ALA A 117 20.02 -5.89 -27.46
N MET A 118 18.91 -5.61 -26.78
CA MET A 118 18.62 -6.13 -25.45
C MET A 118 18.47 -7.65 -25.42
N HIS A 119 17.84 -8.24 -26.44
CA HIS A 119 17.77 -9.69 -26.56
C HIS A 119 19.17 -10.31 -26.71
N ASP A 120 20.04 -9.67 -27.48
CA ASP A 120 21.42 -10.10 -27.69
C ASP A 120 22.32 -9.87 -26.46
N SER A 121 21.91 -9.01 -25.52
CA SER A 121 22.68 -8.64 -24.34
C SER A 121 22.56 -9.62 -23.16
N ALA A 122 21.80 -10.72 -23.35
CA ALA A 122 21.52 -11.77 -22.37
C ALA A 122 20.81 -11.29 -21.09
N ALA A 123 20.05 -10.19 -21.17
CA ALA A 123 19.22 -9.72 -20.07
C ALA A 123 18.16 -10.77 -19.69
N GLY A 124 17.95 -10.98 -18.39
CA GLY A 124 16.96 -11.94 -17.88
C GLY A 124 15.55 -11.34 -17.73
N ALA A 125 15.43 -10.02 -17.66
CA ALA A 125 14.16 -9.29 -17.65
C ALA A 125 14.32 -7.84 -18.12
N VAL A 126 13.18 -7.22 -18.42
CA VAL A 126 13.07 -5.80 -18.78
C VAL A 126 12.36 -5.04 -17.66
N VAL A 127 12.93 -3.91 -17.25
CA VAL A 127 12.23 -2.89 -16.47
C VAL A 127 11.83 -1.76 -17.40
N ALA A 128 10.53 -1.55 -17.59
CA ALA A 128 9.99 -0.53 -18.49
C ALA A 128 9.44 0.66 -17.72
N ILE A 129 10.09 1.82 -17.81
CA ILE A 129 9.73 3.02 -17.04
C ILE A 129 8.96 4.00 -17.93
N GLY A 130 7.68 4.19 -17.58
CA GLY A 130 6.74 5.02 -18.32
C GLY A 130 6.00 4.29 -19.45
N LEU A 131 4.89 4.90 -19.90
CA LEU A 131 3.91 4.24 -20.75
C LEU A 131 4.47 3.75 -22.10
N ARG A 132 5.27 4.58 -22.79
CA ARG A 132 5.83 4.19 -24.10
C ARG A 132 6.73 2.97 -23.95
N ALA A 133 7.65 2.99 -23.00
CA ALA A 133 8.53 1.88 -22.70
C ALA A 133 7.74 0.61 -22.39
N ALA A 134 6.68 0.69 -21.58
CA ALA A 134 5.86 -0.45 -21.23
C ALA A 134 5.12 -1.06 -22.44
N VAL A 135 4.56 -0.22 -23.31
CA VAL A 135 3.91 -0.67 -24.56
C VAL A 135 4.92 -1.36 -25.48
N TYR A 136 6.09 -0.75 -25.70
CA TYR A 136 7.12 -1.35 -26.55
C TYR A 136 7.66 -2.66 -25.94
N ALA A 137 7.88 -2.71 -24.62
CA ALA A 137 8.36 -3.91 -23.94
C ALA A 137 7.34 -5.06 -24.05
N ARG A 138 6.05 -4.79 -23.84
CA ARG A 138 4.99 -5.79 -24.03
C ARG A 138 5.00 -6.37 -25.46
N ASP A 139 5.20 -5.52 -26.46
CA ASP A 139 5.10 -5.91 -27.88
C ASP A 139 6.36 -6.62 -28.42
N TYR A 140 7.53 -6.26 -27.92
CA TYR A 140 8.81 -6.69 -28.51
C TYR A 140 9.69 -7.55 -27.58
N ALA A 141 9.50 -7.50 -26.27
CA ALA A 141 10.31 -8.31 -25.36
C ALA A 141 9.85 -9.78 -25.36
N ALA A 142 10.82 -10.69 -25.50
CA ALA A 142 10.62 -12.13 -25.38
C ALA A 142 10.82 -12.66 -23.95
N ILE A 143 11.37 -11.82 -23.06
CA ILE A 143 11.68 -12.12 -21.66
C ILE A 143 10.67 -11.43 -20.72
N PRO A 144 10.62 -11.76 -19.43
CA PRO A 144 9.73 -11.11 -18.47
C PRO A 144 9.88 -9.58 -18.46
N VAL A 145 8.76 -8.88 -18.29
CA VAL A 145 8.70 -7.41 -18.26
C VAL A 145 8.05 -6.96 -16.96
N VAL A 146 8.66 -6.01 -16.28
CA VAL A 146 8.07 -5.30 -15.14
C VAL A 146 8.00 -3.82 -15.48
N PHE A 147 6.80 -3.25 -15.56
CA PHE A 147 6.66 -1.81 -15.80
C PHE A 147 6.46 -1.02 -14.51
N SER A 148 6.90 0.23 -14.50
CA SER A 148 6.61 1.21 -13.45
C SER A 148 6.28 2.58 -14.06
N GLN A 149 5.80 3.50 -13.24
CA GLN A 149 5.48 4.88 -13.68
C GLN A 149 4.43 4.92 -14.81
N VAL A 150 3.46 3.99 -14.79
CA VAL A 150 2.32 3.95 -15.72
C VAL A 150 1.01 3.99 -14.95
N PHE A 151 0.26 5.08 -15.07
CA PHE A 151 -1.04 5.24 -14.38
C PHE A 151 -2.22 4.61 -15.15
N ASN A 152 -2.24 4.74 -16.49
CA ASN A 152 -3.32 4.25 -17.34
C ASN A 152 -2.96 2.88 -17.97
N ASP A 153 -2.56 1.89 -17.15
CA ASP A 153 -2.08 0.60 -17.66
C ASP A 153 -3.19 -0.24 -18.33
N THR A 154 -4.41 -0.20 -17.78
CA THR A 154 -5.57 -0.95 -18.28
C THR A 154 -5.94 -0.58 -19.71
N ASP A 155 -5.90 0.72 -20.05
CA ASP A 155 -6.22 1.25 -21.39
C ASP A 155 -5.37 0.61 -22.49
N HIS A 156 -4.15 0.25 -22.11
CA HIS A 156 -3.19 -0.35 -23.00
C HIS A 156 -3.10 -1.87 -22.81
N GLY A 157 -3.88 -2.49 -21.92
CA GLY A 157 -3.81 -3.94 -21.70
C GLY A 157 -2.38 -4.41 -21.44
N LEU A 158 -1.64 -3.68 -20.60
CA LEU A 158 -0.22 -3.96 -20.39
C LEU A 158 0.02 -5.28 -19.66
N LEU A 159 -0.82 -5.58 -18.68
CA LEU A 159 -0.73 -6.83 -17.91
C LEU A 159 -1.05 -8.04 -18.78
N GLY A 160 -0.27 -9.10 -18.60
CA GLY A 160 -0.42 -10.33 -19.37
C GLY A 160 0.52 -11.41 -18.87
N GLU A 161 0.64 -12.50 -19.63
CA GLU A 161 1.42 -13.70 -19.28
C GLU A 161 2.81 -13.36 -18.70
N ARG A 162 3.61 -12.57 -19.43
CA ARG A 162 4.98 -12.21 -19.04
C ARG A 162 5.16 -10.81 -18.46
N VAL A 163 4.07 -10.04 -18.33
CA VAL A 163 4.13 -8.62 -17.95
C VAL A 163 3.54 -8.41 -16.58
N ARG A 164 4.30 -7.76 -15.70
CA ARG A 164 3.91 -7.35 -14.34
C ARG A 164 4.00 -5.83 -14.22
N GLY A 165 3.23 -5.26 -13.31
CA GLY A 165 3.18 -3.82 -13.08
C GLY A 165 3.51 -3.45 -11.64
N VAL A 166 4.10 -2.27 -11.47
CA VAL A 166 4.25 -1.58 -10.18
C VAL A 166 3.39 -0.33 -10.20
N SER A 167 2.72 -0.06 -9.07
CA SER A 167 1.87 1.14 -8.93
C SER A 167 2.62 2.43 -9.26
N ALA A 168 1.95 3.33 -9.98
CA ALA A 168 2.47 4.67 -10.28
C ALA A 168 2.10 5.72 -9.22
N ILE A 169 1.33 5.33 -8.20
CA ILE A 169 0.92 6.19 -7.09
C ILE A 169 1.19 5.51 -5.74
N PRO A 170 1.40 6.30 -4.67
CA PRO A 170 1.57 5.73 -3.33
C PRO A 170 0.33 4.93 -2.88
N PRO A 171 0.46 4.08 -1.85
CA PRO A 171 -0.67 3.31 -1.32
C PRO A 171 -1.83 4.21 -0.93
N LEU A 172 -3.05 3.90 -1.39
CA LEU A 172 -4.21 4.77 -1.16
C LEU A 172 -4.58 4.87 0.33
N SER A 173 -4.43 3.77 1.08
CA SER A 173 -4.61 3.78 2.53
C SER A 173 -3.65 4.74 3.23
N ALA A 174 -2.37 4.74 2.86
CA ALA A 174 -1.36 5.64 3.43
C ALA A 174 -1.62 7.11 3.05
N GLN A 175 -2.04 7.38 1.81
CA GLN A 175 -2.45 8.72 1.37
C GLN A 175 -3.61 9.26 2.22
N LEU A 176 -4.64 8.43 2.42
CA LEU A 176 -5.83 8.84 3.16
C LEU A 176 -5.57 8.98 4.65
N ALA A 177 -4.81 8.07 5.25
CA ALA A 177 -4.38 8.16 6.65
C ALA A 177 -3.62 9.46 6.91
N ALA A 178 -2.64 9.79 6.08
CA ALA A 178 -1.90 11.05 6.19
C ALA A 178 -2.79 12.29 6.02
N TRP A 179 -3.82 12.21 5.17
CA TRP A 179 -4.78 13.29 5.03
C TRP A 179 -5.62 13.49 6.30
N LEU A 180 -6.07 12.40 6.92
CA LEU A 180 -6.88 12.44 8.14
C LEU A 180 -6.11 12.94 9.36
N GLU A 181 -4.78 12.79 9.41
CA GLU A 181 -3.96 13.43 10.44
C GLU A 181 -4.09 14.97 10.41
N ILE A 182 -4.34 15.53 9.23
CA ILE A 182 -4.48 16.97 9.00
C ILE A 182 -5.96 17.41 9.11
N ALA A 183 -6.89 16.54 8.71
CA ALA A 183 -8.31 16.80 8.66
C ALA A 183 -9.11 15.71 9.40
N PRO A 184 -9.00 15.62 10.74
CA PRO A 184 -9.58 14.52 11.51
C PRO A 184 -11.12 14.49 11.49
N ASP A 185 -11.76 15.63 11.25
CA ASP A 185 -13.22 15.74 11.18
C ASP A 185 -13.78 15.46 9.78
N MET A 186 -12.95 15.13 8.79
CA MET A 186 -13.39 14.83 7.42
C MET A 186 -14.38 13.65 7.44
N GLN A 187 -15.52 13.79 6.76
CA GLN A 187 -16.57 12.77 6.69
C GLN A 187 -16.78 12.26 5.26
N ALA A 188 -16.61 13.11 4.25
CA ALA A 188 -16.86 12.76 2.87
C ALA A 188 -15.72 13.17 1.93
N VAL A 189 -15.26 12.23 1.11
CA VAL A 189 -14.20 12.44 0.12
C VAL A 189 -14.74 12.17 -1.28
N GLY A 190 -14.54 13.12 -2.18
CA GLY A 190 -14.88 13.01 -3.59
C GLY A 190 -13.69 12.65 -4.48
N ALA A 191 -13.91 11.90 -5.55
CA ALA A 191 -12.94 11.70 -6.62
C ALA A 191 -13.62 11.72 -7.99
N ILE A 192 -12.90 12.18 -9.02
CA ILE A 192 -13.32 12.05 -10.41
C ILE A 192 -12.16 11.44 -11.18
N ILE A 193 -12.44 10.39 -11.94
CA ILE A 193 -11.43 9.60 -12.64
C ILE A 193 -11.94 9.17 -14.02
N GLY A 194 -11.05 8.96 -14.99
CA GLY A 194 -11.46 8.36 -16.25
C GLY A 194 -11.88 6.89 -16.11
N SER A 195 -12.38 6.30 -17.20
CA SER A 195 -12.67 4.87 -17.27
C SER A 195 -11.38 4.02 -17.21
N GLY A 196 -11.50 2.74 -16.82
CA GLY A 196 -10.37 1.79 -16.83
C GLY A 196 -9.55 1.75 -15.52
N HIS A 197 -10.07 2.33 -14.44
CA HIS A 197 -9.43 2.41 -13.13
C HIS A 197 -10.17 1.65 -12.04
N GLU A 198 -10.84 0.55 -12.38
CA GLU A 198 -11.68 -0.23 -11.46
C GLU A 198 -10.88 -0.72 -10.23
N ARG A 199 -9.62 -1.11 -10.44
CA ARG A 199 -8.69 -1.51 -9.35
C ARG A 199 -8.46 -0.38 -8.36
N LEU A 200 -8.14 0.82 -8.86
CA LEU A 200 -7.88 2.00 -8.05
C LEU A 200 -9.14 2.45 -7.31
N ILE A 201 -10.30 2.41 -7.96
CA ILE A 201 -11.59 2.74 -7.32
C ILE A 201 -11.90 1.75 -6.19
N ALA A 202 -11.70 0.46 -6.41
CA ALA A 202 -11.91 -0.56 -5.37
C ALA A 202 -10.98 -0.35 -4.16
N GLU A 203 -9.71 -0.03 -4.41
CA GLU A 203 -8.74 0.28 -3.35
C GLU A 203 -9.10 1.58 -2.60
N ALA A 204 -9.57 2.61 -3.31
CA ALA A 204 -9.99 3.88 -2.70
C ALA A 204 -11.23 3.69 -1.81
N ILE A 205 -12.20 2.88 -2.26
CA ILE A 205 -13.38 2.52 -1.46
C ILE A 205 -12.95 1.76 -0.20
N ALA A 206 -12.03 0.80 -0.33
CA ALA A 206 -11.53 0.03 0.81
C ALA A 206 -10.85 0.94 1.85
N ALA A 207 -9.93 1.81 1.40
CA ALA A 207 -9.26 2.79 2.25
C ALA A 207 -10.25 3.73 2.96
N ALA A 208 -11.25 4.26 2.24
CA ALA A 208 -12.25 5.12 2.83
C ALA A 208 -13.12 4.39 3.86
N THR A 209 -13.51 3.16 3.56
CA THR A 209 -14.34 2.33 4.45
C THR A 209 -13.62 2.03 5.76
N GLU A 210 -12.31 1.75 5.71
CA GLU A 210 -11.46 1.52 6.89
C GLU A 210 -11.51 2.69 7.88
N HIS A 211 -11.63 3.92 7.37
CA HIS A 211 -11.71 5.15 8.16
C HIS A 211 -13.15 5.67 8.36
N GLY A 212 -14.17 4.93 7.92
CA GLY A 212 -15.57 5.34 8.06
C GLY A 212 -15.98 6.56 7.22
N LEU A 213 -15.26 6.86 6.14
CA LEU A 213 -15.55 7.97 5.24
C LEU A 213 -16.58 7.59 4.16
N ASP A 214 -17.43 8.54 3.81
CA ASP A 214 -18.30 8.48 2.63
C ASP A 214 -17.47 8.84 1.38
N PHE A 215 -17.03 7.81 0.65
CA PHE A 215 -16.31 7.99 -0.61
C PHE A 215 -17.26 8.08 -1.81
N LYS A 216 -17.27 9.26 -2.44
CA LYS A 216 -18.06 9.54 -3.64
C LYS A 216 -17.14 9.59 -4.84
N TYR A 217 -17.41 8.80 -5.87
CA TYR A 217 -16.66 8.91 -7.12
C TYR A 217 -17.59 9.06 -8.32
N GLN A 218 -17.08 9.70 -9.37
CA GLN A 218 -17.73 9.74 -10.69
C GLN A 218 -16.69 9.51 -11.78
N THR A 219 -17.16 8.99 -12.92
CA THR A 219 -16.33 8.82 -14.10
C THR A 219 -16.52 9.99 -15.05
N ALA A 220 -15.43 10.50 -15.63
CA ALA A 220 -15.45 11.53 -16.67
C ALA A 220 -14.73 11.04 -17.93
N ALA A 221 -15.08 11.62 -19.08
CA ALA A 221 -14.41 11.38 -20.35
C ALA A 221 -13.63 12.61 -20.86
N SER A 222 -13.70 13.74 -20.15
CA SER A 222 -13.00 14.97 -20.53
C SER A 222 -12.74 15.90 -19.35
N ASP A 223 -11.89 16.89 -19.57
CA ASP A 223 -11.60 17.95 -18.61
C ASP A 223 -12.83 18.82 -18.29
N ARG A 224 -13.61 19.21 -19.31
CA ARG A 224 -14.85 19.97 -19.13
C ARG A 224 -15.88 19.21 -18.30
N GLU A 225 -16.03 17.92 -18.57
CA GLU A 225 -16.92 17.06 -17.79
C GLU A 225 -16.44 16.93 -16.35
N THR A 226 -15.12 16.79 -16.13
CA THR A 226 -14.54 16.76 -14.78
C THR A 226 -14.88 18.01 -13.99
N LEU A 227 -14.75 19.21 -14.58
CA LEU A 227 -15.14 20.45 -13.92
C LEU A 227 -16.64 20.51 -13.58
N TYR A 228 -17.49 20.07 -14.51
CA TYR A 228 -18.93 20.02 -14.30
C TYR A 228 -19.31 19.06 -13.16
N LEU A 229 -18.78 17.84 -13.18
CA LEU A 229 -19.03 16.83 -12.14
C LEU A 229 -18.51 17.29 -10.79
N PHE A 230 -17.32 17.90 -10.74
CA PHE A 230 -16.74 18.46 -9.53
C PHE A 230 -17.65 19.53 -8.93
N THR A 231 -18.08 20.49 -9.75
CA THR A 231 -18.93 21.60 -9.31
C THR A 231 -20.24 21.12 -8.67
N ARG A 232 -20.80 19.99 -9.14
CA ARG A 232 -22.01 19.39 -8.56
C ARG A 232 -21.72 18.55 -7.32
N MET A 233 -20.55 17.92 -7.24
CA MET A 233 -20.14 17.08 -6.11
C MET A 233 -19.67 17.92 -4.91
N ALA A 234 -19.00 19.05 -5.17
CA ALA A 234 -18.34 19.89 -4.17
C ALA A 234 -19.21 20.25 -2.94
N PRO A 235 -20.53 20.53 -3.05
CA PRO A 235 -21.36 20.80 -1.89
C PRO A 235 -21.59 19.63 -0.93
N ALA A 236 -21.22 18.39 -1.33
CA ALA A 236 -21.49 17.16 -0.60
C ALA A 236 -20.22 16.43 -0.14
N ILE A 237 -19.06 17.08 -0.22
CA ILE A 237 -17.75 16.52 0.16
C ILE A 237 -16.95 17.56 0.95
N ASP A 238 -16.07 17.07 1.82
CA ASP A 238 -15.13 17.88 2.59
C ASP A 238 -13.74 17.92 1.91
N GLY A 239 -13.38 16.80 1.27
CA GLY A 239 -12.13 16.62 0.55
C GLY A 239 -12.36 16.16 -0.89
N PHE A 240 -11.51 16.59 -1.81
CA PHE A 240 -11.44 16.11 -3.19
C PHE A 240 -10.07 15.50 -3.48
N TRP A 241 -10.07 14.21 -3.81
CA TRP A 241 -8.87 13.45 -4.12
C TRP A 241 -8.61 13.48 -5.62
N LEU A 242 -7.54 14.17 -6.02
CA LEU A 242 -7.15 14.30 -7.41
C LEU A 242 -6.11 13.23 -7.77
N PHE A 243 -6.42 12.42 -8.79
CA PHE A 243 -5.52 11.41 -9.35
C PHE A 243 -4.86 11.88 -10.65
N PRO A 244 -3.70 11.32 -11.06
CA PRO A 244 -2.92 11.76 -12.24
C PRO A 244 -3.50 11.34 -13.60
N ASP A 245 -4.81 11.50 -13.81
CA ASP A 245 -5.46 11.16 -15.08
C ASP A 245 -5.47 12.32 -16.10
N ASN A 246 -4.40 12.42 -16.89
CA ASN A 246 -4.24 13.46 -17.91
C ASN A 246 -5.28 13.40 -19.04
N ARG A 247 -6.10 12.34 -19.16
CA ARG A 247 -7.18 12.27 -20.16
C ARG A 247 -8.34 13.19 -19.79
N ILE A 248 -8.52 13.44 -18.50
CA ILE A 248 -9.62 14.21 -17.93
C ILE A 248 -9.14 15.46 -17.17
N LEU A 249 -7.85 15.78 -17.23
CA LEU A 249 -7.26 16.93 -16.55
C LEU A 249 -6.49 17.81 -17.53
N SER A 250 -6.83 19.10 -17.54
CA SER A 250 -6.05 20.14 -18.20
C SER A 250 -5.67 21.22 -17.20
N VAL A 251 -4.59 21.95 -17.48
CA VAL A 251 -4.11 23.04 -16.60
C VAL A 251 -5.20 24.10 -16.40
N ALA A 252 -6.00 24.39 -17.43
CA ALA A 252 -7.10 25.34 -17.33
C ALA A 252 -8.17 24.86 -16.35
N VAL A 253 -8.62 23.61 -16.50
CA VAL A 253 -9.64 23.01 -15.62
C VAL A 253 -9.14 22.86 -14.19
N LEU A 254 -7.87 22.49 -13.98
CA LEU A 254 -7.29 22.40 -12.64
C LEU A 254 -7.35 23.75 -11.92
N ARG A 255 -7.04 24.87 -12.60
CA ARG A 255 -7.13 26.21 -11.98
C ARG A 255 -8.56 26.55 -11.55
N GLU A 256 -9.54 26.28 -12.40
CA GLU A 256 -10.95 26.53 -12.10
C GLU A 256 -11.47 25.65 -10.97
N LEU A 257 -11.09 24.37 -10.96
CA LEU A 257 -11.44 23.40 -9.93
C LEU A 257 -10.92 23.87 -8.56
N PHE A 258 -9.65 24.27 -8.48
CA PHE A 258 -9.02 24.68 -7.22
C PHE A 258 -9.59 26.00 -6.69
N GLU A 259 -9.91 26.93 -7.59
CA GLU A 259 -10.58 28.18 -7.22
C GLU A 259 -11.98 27.90 -6.65
N HIS A 260 -12.73 26.98 -7.28
CA HIS A 260 -14.04 26.56 -6.79
C HIS A 260 -13.95 25.83 -5.44
N ALA A 261 -13.01 24.90 -5.29
CA ALA A 261 -12.77 24.18 -4.03
C ALA A 261 -12.44 25.16 -2.89
N THR A 262 -11.54 26.11 -3.15
CA THR A 262 -11.15 27.14 -2.18
C THR A 262 -12.33 27.98 -1.73
N ARG A 263 -13.21 28.41 -2.65
CA ARG A 263 -14.43 29.17 -2.32
C ARG A 263 -15.42 28.37 -1.48
N ARG A 264 -15.45 27.05 -1.65
CA ARG A 264 -16.36 26.13 -0.93
C ARG A 264 -15.76 25.57 0.36
N GLY A 265 -14.47 25.77 0.60
CA GLY A 265 -13.77 25.17 1.73
C GLY A 265 -13.46 23.68 1.56
N VAL A 266 -13.51 23.16 0.32
CA VAL A 266 -13.16 21.76 0.02
C VAL A 266 -11.64 21.64 -0.03
N GLN A 267 -11.07 20.74 0.77
CA GLN A 267 -9.64 20.43 0.74
C GLN A 267 -9.30 19.60 -0.50
N ILE A 268 -8.10 19.76 -1.07
CA ILE A 268 -7.67 18.96 -2.22
C ILE A 268 -6.37 18.23 -1.88
N ALA A 269 -6.37 16.91 -2.04
CA ALA A 269 -5.16 16.09 -2.06
C ALA A 269 -4.72 15.84 -3.50
N VAL A 270 -3.44 16.02 -3.79
CA VAL A 270 -2.89 15.97 -5.15
C VAL A 270 -1.70 15.02 -5.27
N PHE A 271 -1.36 14.64 -6.50
CA PHE A 271 -0.33 13.65 -6.81
C PHE A 271 1.05 14.26 -7.13
N ASN A 272 1.22 15.58 -7.05
CA ASN A 272 2.51 16.24 -7.22
C ASN A 272 2.59 17.58 -6.46
N ASP A 273 3.80 17.96 -6.08
CA ASP A 273 4.06 19.11 -5.22
C ASP A 273 3.79 20.45 -5.92
N ALA A 274 3.94 20.53 -7.24
CA ALA A 274 3.70 21.75 -8.00
C ALA A 274 2.23 22.21 -7.94
N LEU A 275 1.29 21.29 -7.68
CA LEU A 275 -0.12 21.62 -7.50
C LEU A 275 -0.43 22.26 -6.13
N LEU A 276 0.49 22.21 -5.15
CA LEU A 276 0.32 22.94 -3.88
C LEU A 276 0.23 24.45 -4.10
N GLU A 277 1.00 24.98 -5.06
CA GLU A 277 0.98 26.40 -5.42
C GLU A 277 -0.36 26.84 -6.00
N LEU A 278 -1.14 25.91 -6.56
CA LEU A 278 -2.47 26.18 -7.09
C LEU A 278 -3.57 26.17 -6.03
N GLY A 279 -3.23 25.85 -4.77
CA GLY A 279 -4.16 25.86 -3.64
C GLY A 279 -4.57 24.48 -3.13
N ALA A 280 -3.86 23.42 -3.52
CA ALA A 280 -4.04 22.12 -2.87
C ALA A 280 -3.67 22.18 -1.38
N SER A 281 -4.25 21.27 -0.61
CA SER A 281 -4.04 21.16 0.83
C SER A 281 -2.79 20.35 1.14
N LEU A 282 -2.62 19.21 0.46
CA LEU A 282 -1.45 18.34 0.56
C LEU A 282 -1.15 17.65 -0.77
N SER A 283 0.10 17.25 -0.96
CA SER A 283 0.54 16.37 -2.04
C SER A 283 1.03 15.04 -1.47
N SER A 284 0.80 13.98 -2.25
CA SER A 284 1.24 12.63 -2.00
C SER A 284 2.03 12.15 -3.21
N THR A 285 3.33 11.92 -3.05
CA THR A 285 4.23 11.47 -4.11
C THR A 285 4.92 10.17 -3.75
N THR A 286 5.32 9.43 -4.77
CA THR A 286 6.10 8.20 -4.63
C THR A 286 7.55 8.50 -4.25
N LEU A 287 8.23 7.51 -3.68
CA LEU A 287 9.67 7.53 -3.46
C LEU A 287 10.35 6.69 -4.55
N GLU A 288 11.38 7.24 -5.19
CA GLU A 288 12.17 6.55 -6.20
C GLU A 288 12.80 5.26 -5.63
N GLU A 289 13.26 5.32 -4.38
CA GLU A 289 13.88 4.20 -3.67
C GLU A 289 12.88 3.07 -3.39
N ASP A 290 11.63 3.41 -3.07
CA ASP A 290 10.57 2.42 -2.83
C ASP A 290 10.14 1.72 -4.11
N ILE A 291 10.07 2.47 -5.23
CA ILE A 291 9.82 1.88 -6.54
C ILE A 291 10.96 0.92 -6.91
N ALA A 292 12.21 1.35 -6.76
CA ALA A 292 13.37 0.53 -7.06
C ALA A 292 13.43 -0.74 -6.20
N ALA A 293 13.21 -0.64 -4.88
CA ALA A 293 13.16 -1.78 -3.98
C ALA A 293 12.03 -2.76 -4.35
N THR A 294 10.86 -2.24 -4.72
CA THR A 294 9.73 -3.06 -5.19
C THR A 294 10.06 -3.78 -6.49
N LEU A 295 10.71 -3.10 -7.44
CA LEU A 295 11.18 -3.71 -8.69
C LEU A 295 12.19 -4.82 -8.43
N VAL A 296 13.18 -4.60 -7.56
CA VAL A 296 14.19 -5.61 -7.16
C VAL A 296 13.50 -6.85 -6.60
N SER A 297 12.57 -6.68 -5.64
CA SER A 297 11.84 -7.81 -5.04
C SER A 297 11.08 -8.64 -6.08
N ILE A 298 10.45 -7.98 -7.06
CA ILE A 298 9.79 -8.66 -8.17
C ILE A 298 10.80 -9.40 -9.05
N LEU A 299 11.91 -8.77 -9.41
CA LEU A 299 12.93 -9.35 -10.28
C LEU A 299 13.58 -10.59 -9.64
N GLU A 300 13.86 -10.54 -8.33
CA GLU A 300 14.33 -11.71 -7.58
C GLU A 300 13.30 -12.84 -7.56
N ALA A 301 12.02 -12.51 -7.39
CA ALA A 301 10.95 -13.50 -7.43
C ALA A 301 10.86 -14.16 -8.83
N ILE A 302 10.98 -13.37 -9.90
CA ILE A 302 11.05 -13.86 -11.29
C ILE A 302 12.27 -14.77 -11.47
N GLN A 303 13.44 -14.38 -10.97
CA GLN A 303 14.66 -15.19 -11.08
C GLN A 303 14.54 -16.53 -10.36
N ARG A 304 13.95 -16.53 -9.16
CA ARG A 304 13.85 -17.72 -8.32
C ARG A 304 12.75 -18.68 -8.78
N ASN A 305 11.59 -18.13 -9.13
CA ASN A 305 10.35 -18.91 -9.26
C ASN A 305 9.68 -18.77 -10.64
N GLY A 306 10.17 -17.88 -11.50
CA GLY A 306 9.52 -17.52 -12.75
C GLY A 306 8.42 -16.48 -12.57
N VAL A 307 7.91 -15.97 -13.69
CA VAL A 307 6.97 -14.83 -13.71
C VAL A 307 5.58 -15.20 -13.19
N ASP A 308 5.18 -16.47 -13.31
CA ASP A 308 3.84 -16.94 -12.94
C ASP A 308 3.57 -16.85 -11.43
N ASP A 309 4.62 -16.88 -10.60
CA ASP A 309 4.52 -16.79 -9.14
C ASP A 309 4.51 -15.33 -8.63
N VAL A 310 4.57 -14.35 -9.53
CA VAL A 310 4.52 -12.92 -9.19
C VAL A 310 3.12 -12.36 -9.42
N GLN A 311 2.62 -11.59 -8.43
CA GLN A 311 1.37 -10.85 -8.56
C GLN A 311 1.37 -9.95 -9.80
N ALA A 312 0.29 -9.99 -10.57
CA ALA A 312 0.14 -9.21 -11.80
C ALA A 312 0.51 -7.72 -11.61
N PHE A 313 0.08 -7.13 -10.49
CA PHE A 313 0.32 -5.73 -10.17
C PHE A 313 0.65 -5.57 -8.69
N THR A 314 1.77 -4.93 -8.39
CA THR A 314 2.32 -4.80 -7.03
C THR A 314 2.16 -3.36 -6.54
N PRO A 315 1.55 -3.14 -5.36
CA PRO A 315 1.47 -1.81 -4.76
C PRO A 315 2.85 -1.36 -4.24
N LEU A 316 2.97 -0.07 -3.99
CA LEU A 316 4.14 0.51 -3.30
C LEU A 316 4.00 0.40 -1.78
N HIS A 317 4.99 0.84 -1.03
CA HIS A 317 4.96 0.82 0.45
C HIS A 317 5.17 2.22 1.05
N GLY A 318 5.99 3.03 0.39
CA GLY A 318 6.39 4.35 0.81
C GLY A 318 5.51 5.46 0.23
N ILE A 319 5.53 6.60 0.94
CA ILE A 319 4.84 7.81 0.54
C ILE A 319 5.62 9.02 1.04
N ARG A 320 5.69 10.07 0.21
CA ARG A 320 6.15 11.40 0.60
C ARG A 320 4.94 12.32 0.65
N ILE A 321 4.70 12.91 1.82
CA ILE A 321 3.64 13.89 2.03
C ILE A 321 4.25 15.29 2.13
N GLN A 322 3.67 16.24 1.42
CA GLN A 322 3.89 17.66 1.69
C GLN A 322 2.57 18.38 1.92
N VAL A 323 2.57 19.32 2.86
CA VAL A 323 1.38 20.12 3.20
C VAL A 323 1.60 21.53 2.71
N SER A 324 0.56 22.19 2.17
CA SER A 324 0.68 23.59 1.75
C SER A 324 1.06 24.51 2.90
N THR A 325 1.92 25.49 2.64
CA THR A 325 2.35 26.48 3.65
C THR A 325 1.16 27.21 4.26
N LYS A 326 0.13 27.49 3.46
CA LYS A 326 -1.12 28.12 3.95
C LYS A 326 -1.82 27.26 5.00
N LEU A 327 -1.88 25.94 4.79
CA LEU A 327 -2.48 25.02 5.74
C LEU A 327 -1.60 24.84 6.98
N GLN A 328 -0.27 24.72 6.81
CA GLN A 328 0.68 24.68 7.92
C GLN A 328 0.53 25.89 8.86
N ASN A 329 0.46 27.10 8.32
CA ASN A 329 0.27 28.33 9.10
C ASN A 329 -1.05 28.36 9.86
N ARG A 330 -2.12 27.77 9.29
CA ARG A 330 -3.41 27.64 9.97
C ARG A 330 -3.33 26.67 11.15
N LEU A 331 -2.69 25.51 10.97
CA LEU A 331 -2.53 24.50 12.02
C LEU A 331 -1.65 25.01 13.17
N GLN A 332 -0.59 25.77 12.87
CA GLN A 332 0.27 26.38 13.88
C GLN A 332 -0.46 27.48 14.67
N SER A 333 -1.32 28.28 14.02
CA SER A 333 -2.06 29.33 14.72
C SER A 333 -3.18 28.79 15.62
N THR A 334 -3.84 27.69 15.25
CA THR A 334 -4.82 27.01 16.12
C THR A 334 -4.15 26.33 17.31
N ALA A 335 -2.99 25.69 17.12
CA ALA A 335 -2.20 25.11 18.21
C ALA A 335 -1.64 26.16 19.19
N GLY A 336 -1.22 27.33 18.68
CA GLY A 336 -0.78 28.45 19.52
C GLY A 336 -1.92 29.08 20.33
N ALA A 337 -3.13 29.13 19.77
CA ALA A 337 -4.32 29.66 20.45
C ALA A 337 -4.83 28.73 21.57
N SER A 338 -4.72 27.41 21.42
CA SER A 338 -5.10 26.46 22.47
C SER A 338 -4.10 26.44 23.64
N ALA A 339 -2.81 26.67 23.38
CA ALA A 339 -1.78 26.77 24.42
C ALA A 339 -1.86 28.07 25.26
N GLY A 340 -2.43 29.15 24.70
CA GLY A 340 -2.66 30.42 25.41
C GLY A 340 -3.92 30.47 26.27
N ALA A 341 -4.74 29.41 26.23
CA ALA A 341 -5.98 29.27 26.98
C ALA A 341 -5.84 28.17 28.05
N SER A 342 -4.91 28.33 28.98
CA SER A 342 -4.95 27.67 30.29
C SER A 342 -5.14 28.74 31.37
N PRO A 343 -6.09 28.56 32.31
CA PRO A 343 -6.40 29.55 33.35
C PRO A 343 -5.29 29.73 34.38
#